data_AF-A0A6N9VFZ0-F1
#
_entry.id   AF-A0A6N9VFZ0-F1
#
_cell.length_a   1.000
_cell.length_b   1.000
_cell.length_c   1.000
_cell.angle_alpha   90.00
_cell.angle_beta   90.00
_cell.angle_gamma   90.00
#
_symmetry.space_group_name_H-M   'P 1'
#
loop_
_entity.id
_entity.type
_entity.pdbx_description
1 polymer ?
#
loop_
_entity_poly.entity_id
_entity_poly.type
_entity_poly.pdbx_seq_one_letter_code
_entity_poly.pdbx_strand_id
1 'polypeptide(L)'
;MTTEQSPQRADGWTAAVRQRLGLGRLLPLGGAVEGAWIAETAAASVLRGASVPGAVLGTLRIGPATAAVDTAARAEPAGAA
;
A
#
# COMPACT_ATOMS: atom_id res chain seq x y z
N MET A 1 17.94 1.97 -42.51
CA MET A 1 17.77 1.01 -41.39
C MET A 1 16.88 1.68 -40.34
N THR A 2 15.59 1.81 -40.58
CA THR A 2 14.65 2.36 -39.59
C THR A 2 14.09 1.18 -38.83
N THR A 3 14.49 1.03 -37.56
CA THR A 3 13.83 0.10 -36.66
C THR A 3 12.41 0.61 -36.46
N GLU A 4 11.45 0.01 -37.17
CA GLU A 4 10.04 0.15 -36.85
C GLU A 4 9.88 -0.18 -35.36
N GLN A 5 9.44 0.79 -34.55
CA GLN A 5 8.92 0.49 -33.24
C GLN A 5 7.68 -0.38 -33.46
N SER A 6 7.86 -1.70 -33.36
CA SER A 6 6.84 -2.70 -33.64
C SER A 6 5.69 -2.54 -32.63
N PRO A 7 4.43 -2.51 -33.06
CA PRO A 7 3.27 -2.25 -32.19
C PRO A 7 3.20 -3.20 -30.99
N GLN A 8 3.61 -4.46 -31.15
CA GLN A 8 3.68 -5.45 -30.07
C GLN A 8 4.62 -5.04 -28.93
N ARG A 9 5.70 -4.31 -29.23
CA ARG A 9 6.64 -3.81 -28.22
C ARG A 9 6.04 -2.62 -27.47
N ALA A 10 5.28 -1.77 -28.16
CA ALA A 10 4.53 -0.67 -27.56
C ALA A 10 3.38 -1.18 -26.68
N ASP A 11 2.69 -2.23 -27.11
CA ASP A 11 1.63 -2.90 -26.33
C ASP A 11 2.19 -3.55 -25.07
N GLY A 12 3.31 -4.29 -25.19
CA GLY A 12 4.00 -4.90 -24.06
C GLY A 12 4.48 -3.88 -23.02
N TRP A 13 5.04 -2.75 -23.47
CA TRP A 13 5.42 -1.64 -22.61
C TRP A 13 4.20 -1.04 -21.89
N THR A 14 3.13 -0.76 -22.62
CA THR A 14 1.89 -0.20 -22.06
C THR A 14 1.27 -1.15 -21.04
N ALA A 15 1.28 -2.45 -21.30
CA ALA A 15 0.81 -3.47 -20.36
C ALA A 15 1.67 -3.51 -19.09
N ALA A 16 3.00 -3.44 -19.21
CA ALA A 16 3.91 -3.40 -18.06
C ALA A 16 3.71 -2.15 -17.20
N VAL A 17 3.54 -0.98 -17.82
CA VAL A 17 3.24 0.28 -17.12
C VAL A 17 1.89 0.18 -16.40
N ARG A 18 0.85 -0.32 -17.08
CA ARG A 18 -0.48 -0.49 -16.47
C ARG A 18 -0.44 -1.47 -15.29
N GLN A 19 0.30 -2.57 -15.43
CA GLN A 19 0.52 -3.52 -14.34
C GLN A 19 1.20 -2.82 -13.16
N ARG A 20 2.29 -2.08 -13.41
CA ARG A 20 3.03 -1.35 -12.37
C ARG A 20 2.16 -0.31 -11.65
N LEU A 21 1.34 0.44 -12.40
CA LEU A 21 0.40 1.41 -11.84
C LEU A 21 -0.72 0.73 -11.04
N GLY A 22 -1.20 -0.44 -11.50
CA GLY A 22 -2.22 -1.22 -10.82
C GLY A 22 -1.79 -1.81 -9.46
N LEU A 23 -0.48 -2.02 -9.27
CA LEU A 23 0.07 -2.46 -7.97
C LEU A 23 -0.04 -1.38 -6.89
N GLY A 24 -0.14 -0.10 -7.28
CA GLY A 24 -0.14 1.01 -6.34
C GLY A 24 1.20 1.17 -5.62
N ARG A 25 1.15 1.48 -4.32
CA ARG A 25 2.34 1.65 -3.48
C ARG A 25 2.84 0.29 -2.98
N LEU A 26 4.16 0.13 -2.89
CA LEU A 26 4.78 -1.01 -2.24
C LEU A 26 4.96 -0.75 -0.73
N LEU A 27 4.60 -1.73 0.08
CA LEU A 27 4.65 -1.69 1.54
C LEU A 27 5.71 -2.68 2.02
N PRO A 28 6.67 -2.27 2.86
CA PRO A 28 7.62 -3.20 3.45
C PRO A 28 6.91 -4.07 4.49
N LEU A 29 7.18 -5.38 4.49
CA LEU A 29 6.61 -6.35 5.46
C LEU A 29 7.45 -6.49 6.74
N GLY A 30 8.20 -5.45 7.08
CA GLY A 30 9.18 -5.44 8.16
C GLY A 30 10.15 -4.27 7.96
N GLY A 31 11.38 -4.41 8.46
CA GLY A 31 12.45 -3.47 8.10
C GLY A 31 12.73 -3.53 6.60
N ALA A 32 13.08 -2.40 5.98
CA ALA A 32 13.41 -2.35 4.55
C ALA A 32 14.60 -3.29 4.17
N VAL A 33 15.44 -3.62 5.15
CA VAL A 33 16.58 -4.55 5.02
C VAL A 33 16.16 -6.00 4.80
N GLU A 34 14.96 -6.39 5.25
CA GLU A 34 14.44 -7.77 5.12
C GLU A 34 14.00 -8.10 3.70
N GLY A 35 13.98 -7.12 2.80
CA GLY A 35 13.74 -7.33 1.36
C GLY A 35 12.33 -7.80 0.98
N ALA A 36 11.42 -7.95 1.95
CA ALA A 36 10.04 -8.38 1.72
C ALA A 36 9.11 -7.18 1.48
N TRP A 37 8.42 -7.18 0.34
CA TRP A 37 7.49 -6.11 -0.06
C TRP A 37 6.17 -6.69 -0.54
N ILE A 38 5.08 -6.00 -0.25
CA ILE A 38 3.74 -6.31 -0.78
C ILE A 38 3.16 -5.08 -1.50
N ALA A 39 2.47 -5.30 -2.61
CA ALA A 39 1.67 -4.26 -3.24
C ALA A 39 0.44 -3.95 -2.39
N GLU A 40 0.15 -2.68 -2.15
CA GLU A 40 -1.00 -2.27 -1.35
C GLU A 40 -2.32 -2.77 -1.92
N THR A 41 -2.47 -2.81 -3.25
CA THR A 41 -3.64 -3.41 -3.90
C THR A 41 -3.78 -4.91 -3.57
N ALA A 42 -2.68 -5.65 -3.48
CA ALA A 42 -2.70 -7.06 -3.11
C ALA A 42 -3.11 -7.26 -1.65
N ALA A 43 -2.57 -6.44 -0.74
CA ALA A 43 -2.98 -6.44 0.66
C ALA A 43 -4.47 -6.08 0.82
N ALA A 44 -4.97 -5.09 0.09
CA ALA A 44 -6.38 -4.69 0.11
C ALA A 44 -7.32 -5.80 -0.38
N SER A 45 -6.89 -6.61 -1.37
CA SER A 45 -7.67 -7.77 -1.83
C SER A 45 -7.77 -8.85 -0.75
N VAL A 46 -6.67 -9.14 -0.05
CA VAL A 46 -6.68 -10.10 1.07
C VAL A 46 -7.57 -9.60 2.21
N LEU A 47 -7.44 -8.34 2.61
CA LEU A 47 -8.23 -7.76 3.71
C LEU A 47 -9.73 -7.73 3.40
N ARG A 48 -10.12 -7.48 2.16
CA ARG A 48 -11.52 -7.58 1.74
C ARG A 48 -12.05 -9.02 1.82
N GLY A 49 -11.24 -10.00 1.42
CA GLY A 49 -11.58 -11.42 1.55
C GLY A 49 -11.66 -11.91 3.00
N ALA A 50 -10.90 -11.28 3.90
CA ALA A 50 -10.89 -11.57 5.33
C ALA A 50 -11.95 -10.78 6.13
N SER A 51 -12.88 -10.08 5.46
CA SER A 51 -13.90 -9.27 6.15
C SER A 51 -14.84 -10.16 6.97
N VAL A 52 -15.19 -9.69 8.18
CA VAL A 52 -16.13 -10.38 9.08
C VAL A 52 -17.58 -10.09 8.69
N PRO A 53 -18.54 -10.98 9.01
CA PRO A 53 -19.95 -10.71 8.80
C PRO A 53 -20.38 -9.39 9.45
N GLY A 54 -21.06 -8.54 8.68
CA GLY A 54 -21.51 -7.22 9.14
C GLY A 54 -20.48 -6.09 9.01
N ALA A 55 -19.23 -6.39 8.63
CA ALA A 55 -18.22 -5.38 8.31
C ALA A 55 -18.01 -5.28 6.79
N VAL A 56 -17.98 -4.05 6.28
CA VAL A 56 -17.61 -3.74 4.89
C VAL A 56 -16.37 -2.87 4.90
N LEU A 57 -15.33 -3.30 4.20
CA LEU A 57 -14.12 -2.51 4.05
C LEU A 57 -14.33 -1.43 2.98
N GLY A 58 -14.41 -0.18 3.43
CA GLY A 58 -14.50 1.00 2.57
C GLY A 58 -13.14 1.38 1.95
N THR A 59 -12.93 2.67 1.70
CA THR A 59 -11.64 3.17 1.24
C THR A 59 -10.55 2.85 2.27
N LEU A 60 -9.47 2.20 1.81
CA LEU A 60 -8.38 1.71 2.66
C LEU A 60 -7.04 2.32 2.23
N ARG A 61 -6.24 2.73 3.21
CA ARG A 61 -4.84 3.14 3.04
C ARG A 61 -3.99 2.48 4.14
N ILE A 62 -2.88 1.84 3.77
CA ILE A 62 -2.06 1.07 4.73
C ILE A 62 -0.74 1.79 5.00
N GLY A 63 -0.52 2.29 6.22
CA GLY A 63 0.73 2.95 6.61
C GLY A 63 1.63 2.03 7.45
N PRO A 64 2.94 2.34 7.56
CA PRO A 64 3.74 1.76 8.64
C PRO A 64 3.09 2.11 9.98
N ALA A 65 3.11 1.16 10.92
CA ALA A 65 2.71 1.45 12.28
C ALA A 65 3.70 2.46 12.86
N THR A 66 3.28 3.70 13.07
CA THR A 66 3.96 4.55 14.03
C THR A 66 3.78 3.86 15.37
N ALA A 67 4.87 3.51 16.05
CA ALA A 67 4.77 3.07 17.44
C ALA A 67 3.81 4.03 18.13
N ALA A 68 2.70 3.53 18.66
CA ALA A 68 1.72 4.37 19.30
C ALA A 68 2.48 5.13 20.38
N VAL A 69 2.76 6.42 20.15
CA VAL A 69 2.98 7.30 21.28
C VAL A 69 1.74 7.09 22.12
N ASP A 70 1.94 6.67 23.37
CA ASP A 70 0.85 6.52 24.31
C ASP A 70 0.12 7.87 24.35
N THR A 71 -1.00 7.96 23.61
CA THR A 71 -1.76 9.19 23.50
C THR A 71 -2.44 9.52 24.83
N ALA A 72 -2.46 8.58 25.79
CA ALA A 72 -2.84 8.84 27.17
C ALA A 72 -1.81 9.75 27.89
N ALA A 73 -0.52 9.70 27.51
CA ALA A 73 0.50 10.59 28.09
C ALA A 73 0.48 12.01 27.49
N ARG A 74 -0.22 12.24 26.37
CA ARG A 74 -0.34 13.56 25.73
C ARG A 74 -1.49 14.42 26.29
N ALA A 75 -2.30 13.88 27.19
CA ALA A 75 -3.43 14.56 27.81
C ALA A 75 -3.14 15.03 29.24
N GLU A 76 -2.03 15.74 29.48
CA GLU A 76 -1.89 16.63 30.64
C GLU A 76 -1.12 17.86 30.14
N PRO A 77 -1.80 18.99 29.93
CA PRO A 77 -1.70 20.02 30.96
C PRO A 77 -3.02 20.80 31.12
N ALA A 78 -3.71 20.67 32.24
CA ALA A 78 -4.61 21.72 32.74
C ALA A 78 -4.98 21.46 34.21
N GLY A 79 -4.24 22.08 35.13
CA GLY A 79 -4.73 22.27 36.50
C GLY A 79 -3.65 22.20 37.57
N ALA A 80 -2.81 23.23 37.67
CA ALA A 80 -2.12 23.54 38.93
C ALA A 80 -2.23 25.05 39.18
N ALA A 81 -3.22 25.37 40.02
CA ALA A 81 -3.42 26.52 40.91
C ALA A 81 -3.05 27.93 40.43
#